data_AF-A0AAD5VEE9-F1
#
_entry.id   AF-A0AAD5VEE9-F1
#
_cell.length_a   1.000
_cell.length_b   1.000
_cell.length_c   1.000
_cell.angle_alpha   90.00
_cell.angle_beta   90.00
_cell.angle_gamma   90.00
#
_symmetry.space_group_name_H-M   'P 1'
#
loop_
_entity.id
_entity.type
_entity.pdbx_description
1 polymer ?
#
loop_
_entity_poly.entity_id
_entity_poly.type
_entity_poly.pdbx_seq_one_letter_code
_entity_poly.pdbx_strand_id
1 'polypeptide(L)'
;MNRWIVAILMFDFELVHVPGERHRGLDGLSRRRKSEEDSEDDEELEEEAENWVDEVLGCNIWAAEVGAELQGNGLVLDVVRQGEDDRDVILESEGKEGGVTETPRDKATKLKDLDLIKIRNFLESLKMPEGLTEKARQSFVKHASKFFISGNKLWRKDYSGRHKVVVVDPQEHYHLLIESHDRLGHKGFYSTRRTLGDRFWWPSLDKDIHWFLRTCHQCQIRSTEHVVILPTVQVPASLFCKVYIDTMHMPPSHRHKYIVQARCSLTGWPERHALTHETARTLGAFIFEEILCRWGGLEEIVTNNGTPFVAALDWLSDKYHINHICISAYNS
;
A
#
# COMPACT_ATOMS: atom_id res chain seq x y z
N MET A 1 -10.62 -14.18 2.48
CA MET A 1 -10.15 -15.58 2.41
C MET A 1 -9.68 -15.78 0.98
N ASN A 2 -8.45 -16.21 0.73
CA ASN A 2 -7.89 -16.35 -0.63
C ASN A 2 -8.66 -17.45 -1.40
N ARG A 3 -8.99 -17.25 -2.69
CA ARG A 3 -9.79 -18.21 -3.49
C ARG A 3 -9.18 -19.63 -3.48
N TRP A 4 -7.86 -19.70 -3.50
CA TRP A 4 -7.11 -20.96 -3.41
C TRP A 4 -7.32 -21.71 -2.09
N ILE A 5 -7.49 -20.99 -0.97
CA ILE A 5 -7.78 -21.61 0.32
C ILE A 5 -9.15 -22.28 0.29
N VAL A 6 -10.14 -21.64 -0.36
CA VAL A 6 -11.50 -22.19 -0.49
C VAL A 6 -11.50 -23.44 -1.38
N ALA A 7 -10.75 -23.41 -2.49
CA ALA A 7 -10.61 -24.57 -3.38
C ALA A 7 -9.92 -25.76 -2.70
N ILE A 8 -8.82 -25.52 -1.97
CA ILE A 8 -8.10 -26.57 -1.23
C ILE A 8 -9.00 -27.23 -0.18
N LEU A 9 -9.86 -26.45 0.50
CA LEU A 9 -10.80 -26.95 1.50
C LEU A 9 -11.92 -27.84 0.92
N MET A 10 -12.05 -27.97 -0.40
CA MET A 10 -12.97 -28.92 -1.02
C MET A 10 -12.44 -30.36 -1.05
N PHE A 11 -11.15 -30.56 -0.73
CA PHE A 11 -10.52 -31.87 -0.69
C PHE A 11 -10.32 -32.36 0.74
N ASP A 12 -10.37 -33.67 0.92
CA ASP A 12 -9.97 -34.31 2.16
C ASP A 12 -8.44 -34.44 2.20
N PHE A 13 -7.79 -33.74 3.12
CA PHE A 13 -6.34 -33.84 3.33
C PHE A 13 -5.98 -33.84 4.81
N GLU A 14 -4.85 -34.46 5.13
CA GLU A 14 -4.26 -34.45 6.47
C GLU A 14 -3.04 -33.53 6.48
N LEU A 15 -3.04 -32.53 7.36
CA LEU A 15 -1.95 -31.56 7.45
C LEU A 15 -0.87 -32.09 8.41
N VAL A 16 0.20 -32.65 7.86
CA VAL A 16 1.32 -33.18 8.66
C VAL A 16 2.41 -32.12 8.80
N HIS A 17 2.60 -31.62 10.02
CA HIS A 17 3.67 -30.65 10.31
C HIS A 17 5.05 -31.34 10.40
N VAL A 18 6.00 -30.89 9.58
CA VAL A 18 7.39 -31.35 9.61
C VAL A 18 8.29 -30.23 10.16
N PRO A 19 8.98 -30.43 11.31
CA PRO A 19 9.91 -29.46 11.85
C PRO A 19 11.03 -29.09 10.86
N GLY A 20 11.35 -27.79 10.76
CA GLY A 20 12.25 -27.24 9.74
C GLY A 20 13.65 -27.89 9.66
N GLU A 21 14.16 -28.42 10.77
CA GLU A 21 15.45 -29.13 10.81
C GLU A 21 15.45 -30.49 10.06
N ARG A 22 14.27 -31.08 9.85
CA ARG A 22 14.08 -32.33 9.10
C ARG A 22 13.57 -32.10 7.69
N HIS A 23 13.28 -30.85 7.33
CA HIS A 23 12.78 -30.47 6.02
C HIS A 23 13.94 -30.43 5.00
N ARG A 24 14.43 -31.60 4.57
CA ARG A 24 15.45 -31.71 3.51
C ARG A 24 14.89 -31.49 2.10
N GLY A 25 13.56 -31.37 1.98
CA GLY A 25 12.85 -31.05 0.75
C GLY A 25 12.33 -29.61 0.74
N LEU A 26 13.22 -28.62 0.90
CA LEU A 26 13.00 -27.38 0.15
C LEU A 26 13.24 -27.76 -1.32
N ASP A 27 12.21 -28.29 -1.98
CA ASP A 27 12.33 -28.56 -3.39
C ASP A 27 12.50 -27.24 -4.14
N GLY A 28 13.31 -27.31 -5.18
CA GLY A 28 13.45 -26.22 -6.13
C GLY A 28 12.28 -26.13 -7.10
N LEU A 29 11.08 -26.64 -6.81
CA LEU A 29 9.97 -26.65 -7.79
C LEU A 29 9.33 -25.28 -8.00
N SER A 30 9.62 -24.28 -7.17
CA SER A 30 9.25 -22.88 -7.49
C SER A 30 10.35 -22.09 -8.20
N ARG A 31 11.56 -22.66 -8.38
CA ARG A 31 12.74 -21.94 -8.92
C ARG A 31 13.73 -22.82 -9.71
N ARG A 32 13.30 -23.98 -10.22
CA ARG A 32 14.12 -24.80 -11.13
C ARG A 32 13.97 -24.20 -12.54
N ARG A 33 15.08 -24.09 -13.27
CA ARG A 33 15.02 -23.74 -14.70
C ARG A 33 14.36 -24.90 -15.46
N LYS A 34 13.51 -24.56 -16.43
CA LYS A 34 12.85 -25.51 -17.34
C LYS A 34 13.87 -26.56 -17.80
N SER A 35 13.56 -27.83 -17.56
CA SER A 35 14.41 -28.95 -17.95
C SER A 35 13.97 -29.53 -19.28
N GLU A 36 14.83 -30.30 -19.94
CA GLU A 36 14.52 -30.93 -21.24
C GLU A 36 13.40 -32.00 -21.13
N GLU A 37 13.00 -32.37 -19.91
CA GLU A 37 11.88 -33.27 -19.63
C GLU A 37 10.56 -32.52 -19.38
N ASP A 38 10.58 -31.18 -19.24
CA ASP A 38 9.39 -30.37 -19.00
C ASP A 38 8.73 -30.09 -20.35
N SER A 39 7.52 -30.62 -20.54
CA SER A 39 6.79 -30.53 -21.80
C SER A 39 6.07 -29.19 -21.95
N GLU A 40 5.76 -28.77 -23.17
CA GLU A 40 4.92 -27.58 -23.40
C GLU A 40 3.50 -27.77 -22.83
N ASP A 41 3.07 -29.02 -22.62
CA ASP A 41 1.80 -29.39 -22.00
C ASP A 41 1.73 -29.03 -20.51
N ASP A 42 2.86 -28.82 -19.82
CA ASP A 42 2.88 -28.48 -18.39
C ASP A 42 2.38 -27.05 -18.11
N GLU A 43 2.51 -26.12 -19.07
CA GLU A 43 1.95 -24.76 -18.96
C GLU A 43 0.42 -24.77 -19.21
N GLU A 44 -0.08 -25.65 -20.07
CA GLU A 44 -1.54 -25.85 -20.26
C GLU A 44 -2.20 -26.41 -19.00
N LEU A 45 -1.52 -27.28 -18.24
CA LEU A 45 -2.03 -27.85 -16.99
C LEU A 45 -2.15 -26.81 -15.86
N GLU A 46 -1.25 -25.82 -15.80
CA GLU A 46 -1.35 -24.71 -14.84
C GLU A 46 -2.55 -23.80 -15.17
N GLU A 47 -2.75 -23.46 -16.44
CA GLU A 47 -3.93 -22.69 -16.88
C GLU A 47 -5.23 -23.48 -16.65
N GLU A 48 -5.23 -24.80 -16.86
CA GLU A 48 -6.38 -25.67 -16.58
C GLU A 48 -6.73 -25.69 -15.09
N ALA A 49 -5.73 -25.70 -14.19
CA ALA A 49 -5.94 -25.65 -12.75
C ALA A 49 -6.52 -24.29 -12.29
N GLU A 50 -6.05 -23.18 -12.84
CA GLU A 50 -6.62 -21.86 -12.55
C GLU A 50 -8.07 -21.75 -13.05
N ASN A 51 -8.32 -22.21 -14.27
CA ASN A 51 -9.66 -22.22 -14.88
C ASN A 51 -10.63 -23.11 -14.08
N TRP A 52 -10.18 -24.27 -13.61
CA TRP A 52 -10.99 -25.16 -12.77
C TRP A 52 -11.35 -24.52 -11.43
N VAL A 53 -10.40 -23.84 -10.77
CA VAL A 53 -10.67 -23.13 -9.51
C VAL A 53 -11.72 -22.03 -9.74
N ASP A 54 -11.63 -21.31 -10.84
CA ASP A 54 -12.58 -20.24 -11.18
C ASP A 54 -13.94 -20.80 -11.62
N GLU A 55 -14.01 -21.94 -12.28
CA GLU A 55 -15.28 -22.60 -12.66
C GLU A 55 -16.02 -23.16 -11.45
N VAL A 56 -15.31 -23.87 -10.56
CA VAL A 56 -15.91 -24.48 -9.37
C VAL A 56 -16.33 -23.43 -8.33
N LEU A 57 -15.59 -22.34 -8.20
CA LEU A 57 -15.96 -21.22 -7.31
C LEU A 57 -16.94 -20.24 -7.97
N GLY A 58 -16.92 -20.12 -9.31
CA GLY A 58 -17.83 -19.28 -10.10
C GLY A 58 -19.29 -19.71 -9.98
N CYS A 59 -19.54 -21.02 -9.88
CA CYS A 59 -20.89 -21.56 -9.67
C CYS A 59 -21.47 -21.30 -8.26
N ASN A 60 -20.67 -20.89 -7.27
CA ASN A 60 -21.14 -20.63 -5.90
C ASN A 60 -21.43 -19.14 -5.61
N ILE A 61 -21.17 -18.23 -6.55
CA ILE A 61 -21.42 -16.78 -6.37
C ILE A 61 -22.69 -16.31 -7.11
N TRP A 62 -23.32 -17.14 -7.94
CA TRP A 62 -24.50 -16.76 -8.76
C TRP A 62 -25.86 -17.28 -8.25
N ALA A 63 -25.99 -17.65 -6.97
CA ALA A 63 -27.25 -18.08 -6.38
C ALA A 63 -27.87 -17.07 -5.39
N ALA A 64 -27.50 -15.79 -5.45
CA ALA A 64 -28.16 -14.74 -4.68
C ALA A 64 -28.19 -13.38 -5.41
N GLU A 65 -28.91 -13.31 -6.53
CA GLU A 65 -30.00 -12.33 -6.74
C GLU A 65 -30.54 -12.44 -8.17
N VAL A 66 -31.86 -12.58 -8.26
CA VAL A 66 -32.65 -12.68 -9.48
C VAL A 66 -32.90 -11.28 -10.05
N GLY A 67 -32.68 -11.14 -11.37
CA GLY A 67 -33.59 -10.38 -12.23
C GLY A 67 -33.05 -9.10 -12.88
N ALA A 68 -32.61 -9.20 -14.14
CA ALA A 68 -32.96 -8.26 -15.21
C ALA A 68 -32.45 -8.79 -16.58
N GLU A 69 -33.36 -8.93 -17.55
CA GLU A 69 -33.04 -9.19 -18.95
C GLU A 69 -32.20 -8.07 -19.56
N LEU A 70 -31.17 -8.42 -20.34
CA LEU A 70 -30.44 -7.51 -21.21
C LEU A 70 -30.72 -7.86 -22.67
N GLN A 71 -31.55 -7.03 -23.31
CA GLN A 71 -31.55 -6.89 -24.76
C GLN A 71 -30.37 -6.01 -25.18
N GLY A 72 -29.56 -6.51 -26.10
CA GLY A 72 -29.12 -5.78 -27.30
C GLY A 72 -28.26 -4.51 -27.14
N ASN A 73 -27.04 -4.67 -27.65
CA ASN A 73 -26.18 -3.68 -28.31
C ASN A 73 -25.07 -3.02 -27.46
N GLY A 74 -23.86 -3.18 -27.99
CA GLY A 74 -22.58 -2.89 -27.35
C GLY A 74 -22.36 -1.42 -27.00
N LEU A 75 -21.55 -1.25 -25.96
CA LEU A 75 -21.01 0.04 -25.52
C LEU A 75 -19.50 0.01 -25.71
N VAL A 76 -19.03 0.88 -26.59
CA VAL A 76 -17.65 1.36 -26.67
C VAL A 76 -17.36 2.12 -25.38
N LEU A 77 -16.33 1.71 -24.65
CA LEU A 77 -15.89 2.38 -23.43
C LEU A 77 -14.99 3.57 -23.79
N ASP A 78 -15.56 4.77 -23.78
CA ASP A 78 -14.83 6.03 -23.89
C ASP A 78 -14.27 6.38 -22.50
N VAL A 79 -12.95 6.35 -22.34
CA VAL A 79 -12.28 6.61 -21.05
C VAL A 79 -12.18 8.12 -20.84
N VAL A 80 -13.19 8.70 -20.18
CA VAL A 80 -13.13 10.06 -19.64
C VAL A 80 -12.24 10.06 -18.40
N ARG A 81 -11.06 10.68 -18.52
CA ARG A 81 -10.20 11.05 -17.39
C ARG A 81 -10.90 12.12 -16.54
N GLN A 82 -11.38 11.76 -15.35
CA GLN A 82 -11.57 12.71 -14.26
C GLN A 82 -10.31 12.68 -13.38
N GLY A 83 -9.49 13.71 -13.51
CA GLY A 83 -8.53 14.07 -12.48
C GLY A 83 -9.23 14.92 -11.42
N GLU A 84 -9.10 14.54 -10.15
CA GLU A 84 -9.41 15.40 -9.01
C GLU A 84 -8.26 15.31 -8.00
N ASP A 85 -7.37 16.31 -8.08
CA ASP A 85 -6.76 17.06 -6.98
C ASP A 85 -6.39 16.29 -5.69
N ASP A 86 -5.44 15.34 -5.78
CA ASP A 86 -4.61 14.94 -4.64
C ASP A 86 -3.59 16.06 -4.35
N ARG A 87 -4.03 17.07 -3.61
CA ARG A 87 -3.09 17.95 -2.91
C ARG A 87 -2.69 17.25 -1.62
N ASP A 88 -1.47 16.73 -1.61
CA ASP A 88 -0.76 16.36 -0.40
C ASP A 88 -0.76 17.55 0.56
N VAL A 89 -1.61 17.48 1.59
CA VAL A 89 -1.50 18.37 2.73
C VAL A 89 -0.37 17.83 3.60
N ILE A 90 0.85 18.26 3.30
CA ILE A 90 1.96 18.17 4.25
C ILE A 90 1.58 19.10 5.42
N LEU A 91 1.08 18.49 6.50
CA LEU A 91 0.96 19.19 7.77
C LEU A 91 2.36 19.28 8.36
N GLU A 92 3.04 20.41 8.12
CA GLU A 92 4.18 20.81 8.93
C GLU A 92 3.70 20.95 10.38
N SER A 93 4.02 19.95 11.22
CA SER A 93 3.79 20.04 12.64
C SER A 93 4.95 20.79 13.27
N GLU A 94 4.83 22.12 13.38
CA GLU A 94 5.59 22.84 14.40
C GLU A 94 5.21 22.28 15.77
N GLY A 95 6.23 21.87 16.52
CA GLY A 95 6.07 21.28 17.85
C GLY A 95 5.27 22.19 18.78
N LYS A 96 4.03 21.80 19.06
CA LYS A 96 3.31 22.16 20.27
C LYS A 96 2.90 20.88 20.97
N GLU A 97 3.55 20.62 22.11
CA GLU A 97 3.08 19.67 23.10
C GLU A 97 1.68 20.08 23.57
N GLY A 98 0.68 19.45 22.97
CA GLY A 98 -0.74 19.67 23.25
C GLY A 98 -1.54 18.65 22.45
N GLY A 99 -1.80 17.50 23.06
CA GLY A 99 -2.37 16.32 22.39
C GLY A 99 -3.62 16.65 21.57
N VAL A 100 -3.55 16.38 20.27
CA VAL A 100 -4.72 16.43 19.38
C VAL A 100 -5.65 15.30 19.80
N THR A 101 -6.64 15.64 20.61
CA THR A 101 -7.63 14.73 21.23
C THR A 101 -8.94 14.69 20.43
N GLU A 102 -8.97 15.25 19.22
CA GLU A 102 -10.19 15.38 18.42
C GLU A 102 -10.01 14.87 16.98
N THR A 103 -11.01 14.13 16.49
CA THR A 103 -11.12 13.79 15.07
C THR A 103 -11.41 15.04 14.23
N PRO A 104 -10.67 15.33 13.15
CA PRO A 104 -10.94 16.49 12.29
C PRO A 104 -12.35 16.46 11.71
N ARG A 105 -13.02 17.62 11.69
CA ARG A 105 -14.41 17.76 11.21
C ARG A 105 -14.50 18.79 10.10
N ASP A 106 -14.95 18.36 8.92
CA ASP A 106 -15.35 19.26 7.85
C ASP A 106 -16.63 20.03 8.21
N LYS A 107 -16.92 21.12 7.48
CA LYS A 107 -18.10 21.97 7.72
C LYS A 107 -19.41 21.17 7.67
N ALA A 108 -19.49 20.19 6.76
CA ALA A 108 -20.67 19.35 6.58
C ALA A 108 -20.90 18.40 7.76
N THR A 109 -19.85 17.84 8.35
CA THR A 109 -19.95 16.95 9.51
C THR A 109 -20.32 17.73 10.76
N LYS A 110 -19.74 18.91 10.97
CA LYS A 110 -20.16 19.81 12.07
C LYS A 110 -21.65 20.13 12.03
N LEU A 111 -22.19 20.37 10.82
CA LEU A 111 -23.63 20.63 10.67
C LEU A 111 -24.48 19.41 11.05
N LYS A 112 -24.06 18.20 10.67
CA LYS A 112 -24.74 16.95 11.03
C LYS A 112 -24.67 16.67 12.54
N ASP A 113 -23.54 16.95 13.18
CA ASP A 113 -23.37 16.80 14.62
C ASP A 113 -24.30 17.78 15.39
N LEU A 114 -24.39 19.04 14.92
CA LEU A 114 -25.36 20.02 15.45
C LEU A 114 -26.81 19.58 15.23
N ASP A 115 -27.12 18.94 14.11
CA ASP A 115 -28.46 18.41 13.85
C ASP A 115 -28.83 17.30 14.83
N LEU A 116 -27.88 16.46 15.27
CA LEU A 116 -28.14 15.47 16.34
C LEU A 116 -28.51 16.13 17.67
N ILE A 117 -27.87 17.26 18.01
CA ILE A 117 -28.22 18.04 19.21
C ILE A 117 -29.65 18.57 19.10
N LYS A 118 -30.03 19.12 17.93
CA LYS A 118 -31.40 19.58 17.68
C LYS A 118 -32.42 18.46 17.80
N ILE A 119 -32.11 17.27 17.25
CA ILE A 119 -32.98 16.09 17.33
C ILE A 119 -33.14 15.66 18.79
N ARG A 120 -32.05 15.59 19.56
CA ARG A 120 -32.11 15.29 21.00
C ARG A 120 -33.02 16.26 21.73
N ASN A 121 -32.80 17.57 21.57
CA ASN A 121 -33.59 18.60 22.22
C ASN A 121 -35.08 18.52 21.83
N PHE A 122 -35.37 18.26 20.56
CA PHE A 122 -36.75 18.06 20.09
C PHE A 122 -37.40 16.83 20.72
N LEU A 123 -36.69 15.71 20.82
CA LEU A 123 -37.22 14.48 21.43
C LEU A 123 -37.40 14.59 22.95
N GLU A 124 -36.58 15.40 23.64
CA GLU A 124 -36.71 15.65 25.08
C GLU A 124 -37.81 16.66 25.41
N SER A 125 -37.91 17.75 24.64
CA SER A 125 -38.81 18.88 24.94
C SER A 125 -40.09 18.92 24.13
N LEU A 126 -40.18 18.15 23.04
CA LEU A 126 -41.21 18.22 21.99
C LEU A 126 -41.37 19.62 21.36
N LYS A 127 -40.37 20.50 21.54
CA LYS A 127 -40.35 21.84 20.93
C LYS A 127 -39.59 21.80 19.61
N MET A 128 -40.27 22.24 18.55
CA MET A 128 -39.66 22.37 17.23
C MET A 128 -38.57 23.46 17.22
N PRO A 129 -37.44 23.26 16.51
CA PRO A 129 -36.46 24.31 16.31
C PRO A 129 -37.08 25.56 15.66
N GLU A 130 -36.66 26.74 16.12
CA GLU A 130 -37.15 28.03 15.65
C GLU A 130 -36.63 28.35 14.23
N GLY A 131 -37.37 29.16 13.47
CA GLY A 131 -36.93 29.65 12.16
C GLY A 131 -37.02 28.66 10.99
N LEU A 132 -37.64 27.49 11.18
CA LEU A 132 -37.82 26.50 10.11
C LEU A 132 -39.07 26.79 9.25
N THR A 133 -38.92 26.70 7.92
CA THR A 133 -40.04 26.69 6.97
C THR A 133 -40.86 25.40 7.12
N GLU A 134 -42.13 25.41 6.67
CA GLU A 134 -43.02 24.25 6.82
C GLU A 134 -42.44 22.96 6.18
N LYS A 135 -41.84 23.09 4.99
CA LYS A 135 -41.14 21.98 4.33
C LYS A 135 -39.94 21.47 5.14
N ALA A 136 -39.17 22.38 5.74
CA ALA A 136 -38.03 22.02 6.59
C ALA A 136 -38.48 21.35 7.90
N ARG A 137 -39.61 21.77 8.48
CA ARG A 137 -40.23 21.13 9.65
C ARG A 137 -40.61 19.68 9.33
N GLN A 138 -41.29 19.44 8.22
CA GLN A 138 -41.66 18.09 7.79
C GLN A 138 -40.44 17.20 7.57
N SER A 139 -39.40 17.72 6.89
CA SER A 139 -38.14 17.01 6.69
C SER A 139 -37.43 16.70 8.01
N PHE A 140 -37.40 17.65 8.94
CA PHE A 140 -36.80 17.48 10.26
C PHE A 140 -37.52 16.40 11.07
N VAL A 141 -38.86 16.44 11.13
CA VAL A 141 -39.65 15.42 11.84
C VAL A 141 -39.45 14.04 11.22
N LYS A 142 -39.41 13.93 9.88
CA LYS A 142 -39.10 12.68 9.17
C LYS A 142 -37.68 12.17 9.49
N HIS A 143 -36.73 13.06 9.73
CA HIS A 143 -35.37 12.68 10.11
C HIS A 143 -35.31 12.28 11.60
N ALA A 144 -35.92 13.08 12.48
CA ALA A 144 -36.00 12.83 13.93
C ALA A 144 -36.75 11.53 14.26
N SER A 145 -37.73 11.12 13.45
CA SER A 145 -38.49 9.88 13.67
C SER A 145 -37.63 8.61 13.60
N LYS A 146 -36.44 8.69 12.99
CA LYS A 146 -35.42 7.63 12.96
C LYS A 146 -34.70 7.47 14.29
N PHE A 147 -34.96 8.34 15.25
CA PHE A 147 -34.32 8.36 16.56
C PHE A 147 -35.36 8.25 17.67
N PHE A 148 -34.91 7.89 18.86
CA PHE A 148 -35.72 7.90 20.07
C PHE A 148 -34.79 8.04 21.28
N ILE A 149 -35.38 8.42 22.42
CA ILE A 149 -34.66 8.51 23.68
C ILE A 149 -35.06 7.31 24.54
N SER A 150 -34.08 6.66 25.14
CA SER A 150 -34.29 5.61 26.12
C SER A 150 -33.26 5.77 27.23
N GLY A 151 -33.75 5.94 28.46
CA GLY A 151 -32.95 6.44 29.57
C GLY A 151 -32.47 7.88 29.29
N ASN A 152 -31.15 8.10 29.39
CA ASN A 152 -30.49 9.38 29.11
C ASN A 152 -29.63 9.36 27.83
N LYS A 153 -29.92 8.43 26.91
CA LYS A 153 -29.17 8.27 25.66
C LYS A 153 -30.08 8.45 24.46
N LEU A 154 -29.53 9.05 23.42
CA LEU A 154 -30.15 9.10 22.10
C LEU A 154 -29.85 7.78 21.38
N TRP A 155 -30.88 7.19 20.77
CA TRP A 155 -30.78 5.93 20.03
C TRP A 155 -31.24 6.11 18.60
N ARG A 156 -30.55 5.44 17.67
CA ARG A 156 -30.95 5.33 16.27
C ARG A 156 -31.72 4.03 16.06
N LYS A 157 -32.90 4.15 15.47
CA LYS A 157 -33.74 3.00 15.12
C LYS A 157 -33.08 2.19 14.00
N ASP A 158 -33.21 0.89 14.14
CA ASP A 158 -32.80 -0.12 13.17
C ASP A 158 -33.99 -1.06 13.04
N TYR A 159 -34.43 -1.31 11.81
CA TYR A 159 -35.61 -2.15 11.54
C TYR A 159 -35.35 -3.63 11.86
N SER A 160 -34.10 -4.05 12.01
CA SER A 160 -33.71 -5.37 12.51
C SER A 160 -33.78 -5.51 14.04
N GLY A 161 -34.21 -4.46 14.75
CA GLY A 161 -34.29 -4.43 16.23
C GLY A 161 -32.95 -4.12 16.92
N ARG A 162 -31.83 -4.11 16.18
CA ARG A 162 -30.50 -3.78 16.70
C ARG A 162 -30.28 -2.27 16.76
N HIS A 163 -31.00 -1.61 17.66
CA HIS A 163 -30.86 -0.17 17.87
C HIS A 163 -29.45 0.19 18.35
N LYS A 164 -28.95 1.34 17.88
CA LYS A 164 -27.58 1.78 18.15
C LYS A 164 -27.59 3.05 18.96
N VAL A 165 -26.71 3.13 19.95
CA VAL A 165 -26.51 4.36 20.73
C VAL A 165 -25.94 5.42 19.80
N VAL A 166 -26.60 6.58 19.74
CA VAL A 166 -26.07 7.74 19.02
C VAL A 166 -25.08 8.44 19.93
N VAL A 167 -23.85 8.51 19.48
CA VAL A 167 -22.81 9.28 20.14
C VAL A 167 -22.89 10.70 19.59
N VAL A 168 -23.20 11.66 20.47
CA VAL A 168 -23.45 13.06 20.07
C VAL A 168 -22.20 13.91 20.28
N ASP A 169 -21.41 13.60 21.31
CA ASP A 169 -20.19 14.33 21.63
C ASP A 169 -19.01 13.83 20.78
N PRO A 170 -18.37 14.69 19.98
CA PRO A 170 -17.16 14.35 19.23
C PRO A 170 -16.00 13.82 20.09
N GLN A 171 -15.88 14.21 21.36
CA GLN A 171 -14.83 13.68 22.25
C GLN A 171 -15.03 12.18 22.52
N GLU A 172 -16.27 11.75 22.68
CA GLU A 172 -16.60 10.34 22.88
C GLU A 172 -16.26 9.49 21.64
N HIS A 173 -16.32 10.07 20.43
CA HIS A 173 -15.89 9.36 19.21
C HIS A 173 -14.42 8.95 19.31
N TYR A 174 -13.53 9.87 19.71
CA TYR A 174 -12.10 9.60 19.81
C TYR A 174 -11.81 8.52 20.86
N HIS A 175 -12.46 8.60 22.03
CA HIS A 175 -12.34 7.58 23.06
C HIS A 175 -12.81 6.19 22.58
N LEU A 176 -13.94 6.12 21.87
CA LEU A 176 -14.44 4.86 21.30
C LEU A 176 -13.53 4.29 20.22
N LEU A 177 -12.87 5.15 19.44
CA LEU A 177 -11.87 4.73 18.45
C LEU A 177 -10.66 4.10 19.13
N ILE A 178 -10.13 4.71 20.20
CA ILE A 178 -9.04 4.11 21.01
C ILE A 178 -9.46 2.74 21.57
N GLU A 179 -10.61 2.67 22.24
CA GLU A 179 -11.07 1.42 22.86
C GLU A 179 -11.36 0.32 21.82
N SER A 180 -11.79 0.68 20.61
CA SER A 180 -12.10 -0.30 19.56
C SER A 180 -10.88 -0.69 18.72
N HIS A 181 -9.87 0.15 18.62
CA HIS A 181 -8.66 -0.11 17.84
C HIS A 181 -7.51 -0.57 18.72
N ASP A 182 -7.02 0.27 19.64
CA ASP A 182 -5.81 0.02 20.42
C ASP A 182 -6.02 -1.17 21.37
N ARG A 183 -7.11 -1.14 22.15
CA ARG A 183 -7.40 -2.16 23.17
C ARG A 183 -7.80 -3.52 22.59
N LEU A 184 -8.20 -3.57 21.32
CA LEU A 184 -8.59 -4.80 20.62
C LEU A 184 -7.54 -5.30 19.62
N GLY A 185 -6.31 -4.79 19.71
CA GLY A 185 -5.16 -5.31 18.97
C GLY A 185 -5.02 -4.76 17.56
N HIS A 186 -5.18 -3.45 17.40
CA HIS A 186 -4.90 -2.69 16.17
C HIS A 186 -5.57 -3.25 14.92
N LYS A 187 -6.87 -3.58 15.02
CA LYS A 187 -7.61 -4.16 13.90
C LYS A 187 -7.81 -3.14 12.78
N GLY A 188 -7.84 -3.65 11.54
CA GLY A 188 -8.12 -2.85 10.34
C GLY A 188 -9.57 -2.39 10.24
N PHE A 189 -9.86 -1.60 9.20
CA PHE A 189 -11.12 -0.86 9.03
C PHE A 189 -12.37 -1.69 9.27
N TYR A 190 -12.55 -2.80 8.53
CA TYR A 190 -13.78 -3.60 8.60
C TYR A 190 -14.06 -4.17 10.00
N SER A 191 -13.02 -4.61 10.70
CA SER A 191 -13.17 -5.18 12.05
C SER A 191 -13.52 -4.09 13.05
N THR A 192 -12.81 -2.96 13.04
CA THR A 192 -13.10 -1.82 13.92
C THR A 192 -14.50 -1.26 13.65
N ARG A 193 -14.87 -1.14 12.38
CA ARG A 193 -16.18 -0.68 11.93
C ARG A 193 -17.32 -1.61 12.33
N ARG A 194 -17.09 -2.92 12.32
CA ARG A 194 -18.07 -3.91 12.82
C ARG A 194 -18.26 -3.76 14.32
N THR A 195 -17.17 -3.77 15.09
CA THR A 195 -17.20 -3.65 16.56
C THR A 195 -17.92 -2.38 17.04
N LEU A 196 -17.63 -1.23 16.41
CA LEU A 196 -18.30 0.02 16.72
C LEU A 196 -19.74 0.03 16.21
N GLY A 197 -19.93 -0.38 14.95
CA GLY A 197 -21.22 -0.34 14.27
C GLY A 197 -22.28 -1.29 14.81
N ASP A 198 -21.92 -2.26 15.64
CA ASP A 198 -22.85 -3.14 16.34
C ASP A 198 -23.55 -2.45 17.52
N ARG A 199 -22.91 -1.43 18.14
CA ARG A 199 -23.42 -0.78 19.36
C ARG A 199 -23.62 0.73 19.23
N PHE A 200 -22.81 1.39 18.42
CA PHE A 200 -22.74 2.84 18.32
C PHE A 200 -23.01 3.33 16.90
N TRP A 201 -23.43 4.58 16.80
CA TRP A 201 -23.58 5.27 15.52
C TRP A 201 -23.37 6.77 15.66
N TRP A 202 -22.71 7.37 14.67
CA TRP A 202 -22.68 8.81 14.43
C TRP A 202 -22.49 9.06 12.91
N PRO A 203 -22.71 10.29 12.41
CA PRO A 203 -22.83 10.54 10.97
C PRO A 203 -21.57 10.26 10.15
N SER A 204 -20.40 10.38 10.78
CA SER A 204 -19.07 10.26 10.17
C SER A 204 -18.29 9.03 10.63
N LEU A 205 -18.95 8.02 11.25
CA LEU A 205 -18.32 6.83 11.81
C LEU A 205 -17.20 6.25 10.93
N ASP A 206 -17.53 5.96 9.68
CA ASP A 206 -16.59 5.36 8.73
C ASP A 206 -15.42 6.31 8.42
N LYS A 207 -15.67 7.60 8.25
CA LYS A 207 -14.63 8.61 8.00
C LYS A 207 -13.66 8.71 9.18
N ASP A 208 -14.20 8.72 10.40
CA ASP A 208 -13.40 8.87 11.61
C ASP A 208 -12.55 7.62 11.88
N ILE A 209 -13.07 6.43 11.58
CA ILE A 209 -12.29 5.19 11.64
C ILE A 209 -11.14 5.23 10.62
N HIS A 210 -11.42 5.59 9.36
CA HIS A 210 -10.35 5.70 8.35
C HIS A 210 -9.26 6.69 8.77
N TRP A 211 -9.67 7.87 9.24
CA TRP A 211 -8.74 8.86 9.74
C TRP A 211 -7.88 8.31 10.88
N PHE A 212 -8.51 7.69 11.89
CA PHE A 212 -7.82 7.16 13.06
C PHE A 212 -6.82 6.06 12.71
N LEU A 213 -7.18 5.14 11.80
CA LEU A 213 -6.29 4.08 11.35
C LEU A 213 -5.09 4.62 10.56
N ARG A 214 -5.30 5.67 9.73
CA ARG A 214 -4.23 6.33 8.99
C ARG A 214 -3.27 7.11 9.89
N THR A 215 -3.74 7.59 11.04
CA THR A 215 -2.90 8.34 11.99
C THR A 215 -2.30 7.47 13.09
N CYS A 216 -2.68 6.20 13.21
CA CYS A 216 -2.11 5.29 14.21
C CYS A 216 -0.64 4.96 13.89
N HIS A 217 0.29 5.52 14.65
CA HIS A 217 1.73 5.32 14.48
C HIS A 217 2.13 3.84 14.44
N GLN A 218 1.59 3.02 15.35
CA GLN A 218 1.92 1.58 15.41
C GLN A 218 1.46 0.82 14.16
N CYS A 219 0.33 1.21 13.56
CA CYS A 219 -0.11 0.63 12.29
C CYS A 219 0.76 1.11 11.13
N GLN A 220 1.13 2.39 11.08
CA GLN A 220 1.94 2.94 9.99
C GLN A 220 3.33 2.29 9.91
N ILE A 221 4.02 2.11 11.06
CA ILE A 221 5.35 1.48 11.06
C ILE A 221 5.34 -0.02 10.76
N ARG A 222 4.18 -0.68 10.91
CA ARG A 222 4.00 -2.12 10.64
C ARG A 222 3.32 -2.38 9.30
N SER A 223 3.00 -1.33 8.54
CA SER A 223 2.38 -1.48 7.24
C SER A 223 3.33 -2.23 6.31
N THR A 224 2.81 -3.25 5.63
CA THR A 224 3.52 -3.95 4.54
C THR A 224 3.18 -3.35 3.18
N GLU A 225 2.43 -2.25 3.15
CA GLU A 225 2.10 -1.56 1.92
C GLU A 225 3.36 -0.91 1.36
N HIS A 226 3.75 -1.36 0.17
CA HIS A 226 4.90 -0.80 -0.53
C HIS A 226 4.48 0.50 -1.24
N VAL A 227 5.30 1.54 -1.09
CA VAL A 227 5.17 2.74 -1.91
C VAL A 227 5.42 2.34 -3.35
N VAL A 228 4.41 2.49 -4.21
CA VAL A 228 4.53 2.22 -5.64
C VAL A 228 5.30 3.39 -6.27
N ILE A 229 6.54 3.14 -6.65
CA ILE A 229 7.33 4.10 -7.44
C ILE A 229 6.87 3.95 -8.90
N LEU A 230 6.35 5.03 -9.48
CA LEU A 230 5.92 5.03 -10.87
C LEU A 230 7.12 4.75 -11.79
N PRO A 231 6.96 3.92 -12.84
CA PRO A 231 8.02 3.67 -13.80
C PRO A 231 8.44 4.98 -14.48
N THR A 232 9.74 5.29 -14.43
CA THR A 232 10.30 6.43 -15.16
C THR A 232 10.51 6.06 -16.63
N VAL A 233 10.00 6.89 -17.55
CA VAL A 233 10.28 6.74 -18.98
C VAL A 233 11.78 6.92 -19.22
N GLN A 234 12.42 5.90 -19.78
CA GLN A 234 13.84 5.96 -20.17
C GLN A 234 13.97 6.83 -21.43
N VAL A 235 14.72 7.93 -21.36
CA VAL A 235 15.09 8.73 -22.53
C VAL A 235 16.24 8.00 -23.26
N PRO A 236 16.24 7.89 -24.60
CA PRO A 236 17.34 7.24 -25.32
C PRO A 236 18.63 8.04 -25.10
N ALA A 237 19.50 7.50 -24.26
CA ALA A 237 20.80 8.08 -23.97
C ALA A 237 21.82 7.70 -25.05
N SER A 238 22.96 8.41 -25.14
CA SER A 238 24.09 7.98 -25.97
C SER A 238 24.79 6.76 -25.35
N LEU A 239 25.66 6.11 -26.12
CA LEU A 239 26.47 4.99 -25.62
C LEU A 239 27.25 5.43 -24.38
N PHE A 240 27.21 4.60 -23.33
CA PHE A 240 27.87 4.85 -22.04
C PHE A 240 27.43 6.13 -21.31
N CYS A 241 26.42 6.87 -21.75
CA CYS A 241 25.92 8.03 -21.01
C CYS A 241 25.53 7.68 -19.55
N LYS A 242 24.95 6.49 -19.34
CA LYS A 242 24.71 5.89 -18.02
C LYS A 242 25.42 4.54 -17.90
N VAL A 243 26.15 4.33 -16.81
CA VAL A 243 26.87 3.09 -16.53
C VAL A 243 26.62 2.58 -15.12
N TYR A 244 26.41 1.27 -14.98
CA TYR A 244 26.33 0.58 -13.70
C TYR A 244 27.67 -0.09 -13.41
N ILE A 245 28.30 0.22 -12.29
CA ILE A 245 29.61 -0.32 -11.91
C ILE A 245 29.50 -1.04 -10.57
N ASP A 246 30.02 -2.26 -10.53
CA ASP A 246 30.06 -3.08 -9.32
C ASP A 246 31.33 -3.95 -9.27
N THR A 247 31.67 -4.41 -8.07
CA THR A 247 32.82 -5.27 -7.82
C THR A 247 32.35 -6.62 -7.31
N MET A 248 32.80 -7.70 -7.96
CA MET A 248 32.56 -9.07 -7.54
C MET A 248 33.81 -9.65 -6.87
N HIS A 249 33.66 -10.26 -5.68
CA HIS A 249 34.72 -11.05 -5.07
C HIS A 249 34.79 -12.44 -5.72
N MET A 250 35.98 -12.85 -6.13
CA MET A 250 36.25 -14.08 -6.87
C MET A 250 37.24 -14.98 -6.14
N PRO A 251 37.23 -16.30 -6.39
CA PRO A 251 38.30 -17.18 -5.95
C PRO A 251 39.67 -16.65 -6.41
N PRO A 252 40.69 -16.61 -5.54
CA PRO A 252 41.99 -16.06 -5.90
C PRO A 252 42.62 -16.77 -7.11
N SER A 253 43.01 -15.99 -8.12
CA SER A 253 43.74 -16.46 -9.29
C SER A 253 44.85 -15.47 -9.64
N HIS A 254 46.10 -15.94 -9.71
CA HIS A 254 47.26 -15.09 -10.06
C HIS A 254 47.33 -13.77 -9.26
N ARG A 255 47.04 -13.83 -7.95
CA ARG A 255 46.97 -12.69 -7.00
C ARG A 255 45.77 -11.74 -7.17
N HIS A 256 44.87 -12.00 -8.11
CA HIS A 256 43.61 -11.26 -8.27
C HIS A 256 42.49 -11.99 -7.54
N LYS A 257 41.63 -11.24 -6.84
CA LYS A 257 40.49 -11.78 -6.08
C LYS A 257 39.22 -10.97 -6.24
N TYR A 258 39.24 -9.96 -7.11
CA TYR A 258 38.06 -9.20 -7.47
C TYR A 258 38.00 -9.01 -8.99
N ILE A 259 36.78 -8.84 -9.50
CA ILE A 259 36.53 -8.33 -10.84
C ILE A 259 35.66 -7.10 -10.67
N VAL A 260 36.15 -5.94 -11.12
CA VAL A 260 35.29 -4.77 -11.29
C VAL A 260 34.69 -4.83 -12.69
N GLN A 261 33.39 -4.57 -12.78
CA GLN A 261 32.65 -4.55 -14.04
C GLN A 261 31.86 -3.25 -14.15
N ALA A 262 31.87 -2.65 -15.33
CA ALA A 262 30.98 -1.60 -15.75
C ALA A 262 30.05 -2.11 -16.86
N ARG A 263 28.76 -1.79 -16.78
CA ARG A 263 27.75 -2.16 -17.78
C ARG A 263 27.08 -0.90 -18.33
N CYS A 264 27.14 -0.71 -19.64
CA CYS A 264 26.39 0.34 -20.32
C CYS A 264 24.88 0.13 -20.16
N SER A 265 24.15 1.16 -19.72
CA SER A 265 22.70 1.09 -19.51
C SER A 265 21.91 0.89 -20.81
N LEU A 266 22.40 1.42 -21.93
CA LEU A 266 21.72 1.35 -23.22
C LEU A 266 21.89 -0.01 -23.90
N THR A 267 23.13 -0.46 -24.04
CA THR A 267 23.46 -1.65 -24.84
C THR A 267 23.71 -2.90 -24.01
N GLY A 268 23.88 -2.75 -22.69
CA GLY A 268 24.34 -3.83 -21.82
C GLY A 268 25.80 -4.22 -22.02
N TRP A 269 26.59 -3.46 -22.80
CA TRP A 269 28.00 -3.77 -23.06
C TRP A 269 28.82 -3.78 -21.76
N PRO A 270 29.57 -4.87 -21.47
CA PRO A 270 30.40 -4.97 -20.28
C PRO A 270 31.86 -4.54 -20.52
N GLU A 271 32.41 -3.69 -19.66
CA GLU A 271 33.85 -3.50 -19.48
C GLU A 271 34.27 -4.12 -18.15
N ARG A 272 35.40 -4.83 -18.10
CA ARG A 272 35.82 -5.59 -16.91
C ARG A 272 37.32 -5.49 -16.68
N HIS A 273 37.71 -5.44 -15.42
CA HIS A 273 39.12 -5.45 -15.02
C HIS A 273 39.32 -6.29 -13.75
N ALA A 274 40.37 -7.11 -13.73
CA ALA A 274 40.69 -7.94 -12.57
C ALA A 274 41.49 -7.13 -11.55
N LEU A 275 41.10 -7.16 -10.27
CA LEU A 275 41.78 -6.44 -9.19
C LEU A 275 42.35 -7.38 -8.13
N THR A 276 43.51 -7.01 -7.60
CA THR A 276 44.12 -7.65 -6.43
C THR A 276 43.50 -7.15 -5.12
N HIS A 277 43.16 -5.87 -5.06
CA HIS A 277 42.50 -5.20 -3.94
C HIS A 277 41.42 -4.25 -4.44
N GLU A 278 40.31 -4.18 -3.73
CA GLU A 278 39.26 -3.19 -3.94
C GLU A 278 39.59 -1.92 -3.14
N THR A 279 40.28 -0.99 -3.79
CA THR A 279 40.66 0.30 -3.20
C THR A 279 40.12 1.44 -4.06
N ALA A 280 39.97 2.63 -3.46
CA ALA A 280 39.59 3.84 -4.20
C ALA A 280 40.52 4.10 -5.40
N ARG A 281 41.82 3.86 -5.22
CA ARG A 281 42.82 4.03 -6.28
C ARG A 281 42.59 3.08 -7.45
N THR A 282 42.35 1.79 -7.17
CA THR A 282 42.16 0.77 -8.21
C THR A 282 40.82 0.95 -8.94
N LEU A 283 39.76 1.33 -8.23
CA LEU A 283 38.46 1.60 -8.83
C LEU A 283 38.47 2.91 -9.64
N GLY A 284 39.09 3.96 -9.12
CA GLY A 284 39.26 5.22 -9.84
C GLY A 284 40.09 5.06 -11.12
N ALA A 285 41.15 4.24 -11.09
CA ALA A 285 41.92 3.89 -12.28
C ALA A 285 41.07 3.15 -13.32
N PHE A 286 40.29 2.15 -12.90
CA PHE A 286 39.37 1.44 -13.80
C PHE A 286 38.34 2.39 -14.45
N ILE A 287 37.67 3.24 -13.66
CA ILE A 287 36.69 4.19 -14.19
C ILE A 287 37.35 5.16 -15.17
N PHE A 288 38.54 5.66 -14.85
CA PHE A 288 39.25 6.59 -15.72
C PHE A 288 39.74 5.93 -17.02
N GLU A 289 40.49 4.84 -16.91
CA GLU A 289 41.18 4.21 -18.03
C GLU A 289 40.22 3.43 -18.94
N GLU A 290 39.31 2.65 -18.35
CA GLU A 290 38.46 1.73 -19.11
C GLU A 290 37.12 2.34 -19.51
N ILE A 291 36.68 3.41 -18.81
CA ILE A 291 35.40 4.06 -19.12
C ILE A 291 35.63 5.43 -19.75
N LEU A 292 36.22 6.37 -19.01
CA LEU A 292 36.33 7.76 -19.45
C LEU A 292 37.27 7.92 -20.67
N CYS A 293 38.44 7.27 -20.68
CA CYS A 293 39.38 7.38 -21.79
C CYS A 293 38.90 6.68 -23.07
N ARG A 294 38.03 5.67 -22.96
CA ARG A 294 37.55 4.87 -24.10
C ARG A 294 36.25 5.39 -24.68
N TRP A 295 35.31 5.77 -23.83
CA TRP A 295 33.94 6.11 -24.21
C TRP A 295 33.62 7.60 -24.06
N GLY A 296 34.47 8.36 -23.37
CA GLY A 296 34.30 9.80 -23.14
C GLY A 296 33.59 10.12 -21.83
N GLY A 297 33.07 11.35 -21.75
CA GLY A 297 32.36 11.84 -20.56
C GLY A 297 31.04 11.10 -20.33
N LEU A 298 30.75 10.79 -19.07
CA LEU A 298 29.53 10.12 -18.62
C LEU A 298 28.62 11.16 -17.99
N GLU A 299 27.31 11.04 -18.18
CA GLU A 299 26.33 11.86 -17.45
C GLU A 299 25.99 11.23 -16.10
N GLU A 300 25.92 9.90 -16.04
CA GLU A 300 25.54 9.18 -14.84
C GLU A 300 26.40 7.93 -14.63
N ILE A 301 27.07 7.86 -13.48
CA ILE A 301 27.68 6.64 -12.96
C ILE A 301 26.80 6.16 -11.81
N VAL A 302 26.45 4.88 -11.81
CA VAL A 302 25.70 4.22 -10.76
C VAL A 302 26.58 3.17 -10.12
N THR A 303 26.93 3.36 -8.84
CA THR A 303 27.72 2.40 -8.05
C THR A 303 27.03 2.13 -6.73
N ASN A 304 27.39 1.03 -6.05
CA ASN A 304 26.98 0.86 -4.66
C ASN A 304 27.67 1.91 -3.76
N ASN A 305 27.10 2.19 -2.59
CA ASN A 305 27.68 3.14 -1.63
C ASN A 305 28.86 2.55 -0.82
N GLY A 306 29.61 1.62 -1.42
CA GLY A 306 30.82 1.06 -0.83
C GLY A 306 31.88 2.15 -0.63
N THR A 307 32.54 2.16 0.53
CA THR A 307 33.58 3.15 0.87
C THR A 307 34.65 3.32 -0.23
N PRO A 308 35.12 2.26 -0.91
CA PRO A 308 36.06 2.40 -2.02
C PRO A 308 35.51 3.17 -3.23
N PHE A 309 34.23 2.99 -3.59
CA PHE A 309 33.61 3.70 -4.71
C PHE A 309 33.40 5.17 -4.40
N VAL A 310 32.87 5.49 -3.21
CA VAL A 310 32.67 6.89 -2.76
C VAL A 310 33.99 7.65 -2.85
N ALA A 311 35.07 7.12 -2.25
CA ALA A 311 36.37 7.78 -2.27
C ALA A 311 37.00 7.87 -3.68
N ALA A 312 36.73 6.91 -4.57
CA ALA A 312 37.19 6.97 -5.96
C ALA A 312 36.47 8.07 -6.74
N LEU A 313 35.17 8.19 -6.55
CA LEU A 313 34.31 9.14 -7.24
C LEU A 313 34.50 10.56 -6.72
N ASP A 314 34.71 10.76 -5.42
CA ASP A 314 35.09 12.05 -4.83
C ASP A 314 36.38 12.57 -5.50
N TRP A 315 37.40 11.72 -5.63
CA TRP A 315 38.65 12.09 -6.29
C TRP A 315 38.47 12.42 -7.78
N LEU A 316 37.64 11.65 -8.49
CA LEU A 316 37.33 11.91 -9.90
C LEU A 316 36.53 13.21 -10.06
N SER A 317 35.63 13.52 -9.13
CA SER A 317 34.87 14.76 -9.10
C SER A 317 35.78 15.96 -8.87
N ASP A 318 36.66 15.89 -7.87
CA ASP A 318 37.62 16.95 -7.56
C ASP A 318 38.58 17.23 -8.73
N LYS A 319 39.05 16.18 -9.39
CA LYS A 319 40.09 16.29 -10.43
C LYS A 319 39.54 16.58 -11.83
N TYR A 320 38.39 16.02 -12.18
CA TYR A 320 37.84 16.06 -13.53
C TYR A 320 36.44 16.68 -13.61
N HIS A 321 35.89 17.17 -12.49
CA HIS A 321 34.55 17.77 -12.40
C HIS A 321 33.42 16.84 -12.87
N ILE A 322 33.59 15.55 -12.64
CA ILE A 322 32.58 14.52 -12.94
C ILE A 322 31.68 14.37 -11.72
N ASN A 323 30.40 14.70 -11.85
CA ASN A 323 29.44 14.63 -10.74
C ASN A 323 28.76 13.26 -10.74
N HIS A 324 28.88 12.53 -9.63
CA HIS A 324 28.26 11.21 -9.44
C HIS A 324 26.83 11.32 -8.87
N ILE A 325 25.94 10.43 -9.31
CA ILE A 325 24.63 10.23 -8.70
C ILE A 325 24.72 9.00 -7.78
N CYS A 326 24.80 9.23 -6.47
CA CYS A 326 24.74 8.14 -5.49
C CYS A 326 23.33 7.54 -5.45
N ILE A 327 23.23 6.22 -5.63
CA ILE A 327 21.95 5.51 -5.46
C ILE A 327 21.53 5.46 -3.99
N SER A 328 20.22 5.33 -3.75
CA SER A 328 19.68 5.09 -2.41
C SER A 328 20.29 3.83 -1.81
N ALA A 329 20.66 3.87 -0.53
CA ALA A 329 21.17 2.71 0.18
C ALA A 329 20.19 1.52 0.09
N TYR A 330 20.73 0.31 -0.05
CA TYR A 330 19.97 -0.95 -0.11
C TYR A 330 18.94 -1.06 -1.25
N ASN A 331 19.18 -0.37 -2.37
CA ASN A 331 18.39 -0.48 -3.59
C ASN A 331 19.33 -0.94 -4.72
N SER A 332 19.47 -2.26 -4.86
CA SER A 332 20.42 -2.92 -5.78
C SER A 332 19.93 -2.98 -7.21
#